data_AF-A0A9Q0E460-F1
#
_entry.id   AF-A0A9Q0E460-F1
#
_cell.length_a   1.000
_cell.length_b   1.000
_cell.length_c   1.000
_cell.angle_alpha   90.00
_cell.angle_beta   90.00
_cell.angle_gamma   90.00
#
_symmetry.space_group_name_H-M   'P 1'
#
loop_
_entity.id
_entity.type
_entity.pdbx_description
1 polymer ?
#
loop_
_entity_poly.entity_id
_entity_poly.type
_entity_poly.pdbx_seq_one_letter_code
_entity_poly.pdbx_strand_id
1 'polypeptide(L)'
;MSQKVVLITGCSSGIGLALAVRLAGHEKKRFMVYATMRDLSRGQDLVEAAGRALGRTLEVRQLDVRDETSITTCVDGLPDRRVDVLISNAGVGLRGPIESQSMEEMRALMDTNFFGLVRLLKEVLPGMKRRRRGRIVVISGVLGIQGVLFNDVYTASQFALEGFCESLAVQALRFNLTVSVIQPGPVLTLFERKVYDEAVQMDLSEADQETVDLFTNTYLKNNQQGFGPHGQTAEEVAQHTLKILTMADPPFRQRTDRNTRQQDRPGDTFDRPGLDHDQVYNATLSLLKRLPWTRHKTFHLDKNTL
;
A
#
# COMPACT_ATOMS: atom_id res chain seq x y z
N MET A 1 -16.84 -23.68 6.07
CA MET A 1 -15.50 -23.13 6.42
C MET A 1 -15.71 -21.81 7.13
N SER A 2 -14.92 -21.50 8.16
CA SER A 2 -14.97 -20.18 8.81
C SER A 2 -14.59 -19.08 7.82
N GLN A 3 -15.12 -17.86 8.00
CA GLN A 3 -14.63 -16.68 7.29
C GLN A 3 -13.13 -16.50 7.52
N LYS A 4 -12.43 -15.94 6.52
CA LYS A 4 -11.07 -15.45 6.64
C LYS A 4 -11.11 -14.06 7.26
N VAL A 5 -10.30 -13.83 8.29
CA VAL A 5 -10.18 -12.51 8.92
C VAL A 5 -9.29 -11.61 8.06
N VAL A 6 -9.85 -10.50 7.59
CA VAL A 6 -9.16 -9.48 6.79
C VAL A 6 -9.01 -8.22 7.61
N LEU A 7 -7.79 -7.72 7.79
CA LEU A 7 -7.51 -6.42 8.40
C LEU A 7 -7.08 -5.45 7.30
N ILE A 8 -7.78 -4.32 7.18
CA ILE A 8 -7.52 -3.30 6.15
C ILE A 8 -7.30 -1.95 6.83
N THR A 9 -6.21 -1.26 6.51
CA THR A 9 -5.92 0.07 7.06
C THR A 9 -6.32 1.21 6.12
N GLY A 10 -6.81 2.32 6.67
CA GLY A 10 -7.12 3.52 5.87
C GLY A 10 -8.44 3.39 5.10
N CYS A 11 -9.49 2.94 5.77
CA CYS A 11 -10.79 2.66 5.16
C CYS A 11 -11.82 3.80 5.24
N SER A 12 -11.43 4.99 5.71
CA SER A 12 -12.35 6.13 5.80
C SER A 12 -12.81 6.64 4.43
N SER A 13 -12.02 6.40 3.37
CA SER A 13 -12.34 6.82 2.00
C SER A 13 -11.53 6.02 0.97
N GLY A 14 -11.77 6.29 -0.32
CA GLY A 14 -10.91 5.84 -1.42
C GLY A 14 -10.80 4.31 -1.54
N ILE A 15 -9.59 3.84 -1.86
CA ILE A 15 -9.30 2.42 -2.13
C ILE A 15 -9.61 1.54 -0.92
N GLY A 16 -9.25 1.96 0.30
CA GLY A 16 -9.50 1.18 1.52
C GLY A 16 -10.99 0.97 1.79
N LEU A 17 -11.81 2.00 1.59
CA LEU A 17 -13.27 1.91 1.69
C LEU A 17 -13.83 0.92 0.67
N ALA A 18 -13.48 1.09 -0.61
CA ALA A 18 -13.95 0.23 -1.70
C ALA A 18 -13.54 -1.24 -1.48
N LEU A 19 -12.30 -1.49 -1.04
CA LEU A 19 -11.82 -2.82 -0.67
C LEU A 19 -12.64 -3.43 0.46
N ALA A 20 -12.90 -2.67 1.51
CA ALA A 20 -13.64 -3.16 2.67
C ALA A 20 -15.06 -3.59 2.28
N VAL A 21 -15.78 -2.73 1.54
CA VAL A 21 -17.14 -3.01 1.07
C VAL A 21 -17.15 -4.19 0.10
N ARG A 22 -16.25 -4.20 -0.89
CA ARG A 22 -16.16 -5.28 -1.90
C ARG A 22 -15.87 -6.64 -1.27
N LEU A 23 -14.95 -6.71 -0.32
CA LEU A 23 -14.60 -7.96 0.36
C LEU A 23 -15.72 -8.44 1.29
N ALA A 24 -16.34 -7.52 2.04
CA ALA A 24 -17.44 -7.85 2.93
C ALA A 24 -18.72 -8.28 2.18
N GLY A 25 -18.95 -7.69 1.00
CA GLY A 25 -20.05 -8.01 0.09
C GLY A 25 -19.83 -9.23 -0.80
N HIS A 26 -18.69 -9.94 -0.67
CA HIS A 26 -18.38 -11.09 -1.51
C HIS A 26 -19.46 -12.18 -1.42
N GLU A 27 -19.97 -12.66 -2.56
CA GLU A 27 -21.14 -13.57 -2.68
C GLU A 27 -21.04 -14.81 -1.79
N LYS A 28 -19.87 -15.45 -1.76
CA LYS A 28 -19.60 -16.65 -0.95
C LYS A 28 -19.41 -16.37 0.55
N LYS A 29 -19.56 -15.11 1.01
CA LYS A 29 -19.36 -14.63 2.40
C LYS A 29 -18.11 -15.22 3.07
N ARG A 30 -16.98 -15.18 2.34
CA ARG A 30 -15.73 -15.85 2.76
C ARG A 30 -14.85 -14.99 3.67
N PHE A 31 -15.19 -13.71 3.85
CA PHE A 31 -14.38 -12.75 4.56
C PHE A 31 -15.15 -12.17 5.75
N MET A 32 -14.45 -11.99 6.87
CA MET A 32 -14.82 -11.09 7.95
C MET A 32 -13.82 -9.94 7.89
N VAL A 33 -14.30 -8.74 7.55
CA VAL A 33 -13.47 -7.57 7.28
C VAL A 33 -13.46 -6.68 8.51
N TYR A 34 -12.26 -6.40 9.03
CA TYR A 34 -12.00 -5.36 10.01
C TYR A 34 -11.43 -4.17 9.25
N ALA A 35 -12.32 -3.22 8.93
CA ALA A 35 -11.99 -2.01 8.21
C ALA A 35 -11.55 -0.95 9.21
N THR A 36 -10.30 -0.49 9.11
CA THR A 36 -9.72 0.38 10.13
C THR A 36 -9.39 1.77 9.62
N MET A 37 -9.43 2.72 10.53
CA MET A 37 -9.06 4.12 10.28
C MET A 37 -8.52 4.75 11.55
N ARG A 38 -7.68 5.77 11.39
CA ARG A 38 -7.10 6.52 12.51
C ARG A 38 -8.17 7.24 13.33
N ASP A 39 -9.13 7.84 12.64
CA ASP A 39 -10.18 8.68 13.21
C ASP A 39 -11.55 8.14 12.80
N LEU A 40 -12.29 7.63 13.78
CA LEU A 40 -13.61 7.01 13.57
C LEU A 40 -14.69 8.02 13.18
N SER A 41 -14.51 9.32 13.47
CA SER A 41 -15.47 10.35 13.07
C SER A 41 -15.57 10.50 11.54
N ARG A 42 -14.56 10.01 10.82
CA ARG A 42 -14.49 10.01 9.35
C ARG A 42 -15.02 8.73 8.71
N GLY A 43 -15.68 7.86 9.49
CA GLY A 43 -16.16 6.55 9.04
C GLY A 43 -17.54 6.53 8.39
N GLN A 44 -18.22 7.68 8.27
CA GLN A 44 -19.62 7.74 7.83
C GLN A 44 -19.82 7.14 6.43
N ASP A 45 -19.02 7.54 5.45
CA ASP A 45 -19.10 7.03 4.07
C ASP A 45 -18.92 5.49 4.01
N LEU A 46 -18.02 4.94 4.83
CA LEU A 46 -17.80 3.50 4.92
C LEU A 46 -19.01 2.79 5.54
N VAL A 47 -19.57 3.34 6.62
CA VAL A 47 -20.74 2.79 7.30
C VAL A 47 -21.94 2.75 6.37
N GLU A 48 -22.18 3.83 5.63
CA GLU A 48 -23.24 3.92 4.62
C GLU A 48 -23.03 2.91 3.49
N ALA A 49 -21.82 2.87 2.91
CA ALA A 49 -21.50 1.97 1.82
C ALA A 49 -21.51 0.48 2.23
N ALA A 50 -21.18 0.16 3.48
CA ALA A 50 -21.24 -1.20 4.00
C ALA A 50 -22.67 -1.74 4.09
N GLY A 51 -23.65 -0.89 4.40
CA GLY A 51 -25.06 -1.25 4.50
C GLY A 51 -25.28 -2.53 5.34
N ARG A 52 -25.88 -3.55 4.74
CA ARG A 52 -26.18 -4.84 5.42
C ARG A 52 -24.93 -5.65 5.80
N ALA A 53 -23.75 -5.33 5.29
CA ALA A 53 -22.52 -6.02 5.65
C ALA A 53 -22.02 -5.62 7.05
N LEU A 54 -22.36 -4.41 7.50
CA LEU A 54 -21.94 -3.89 8.80
C LEU A 54 -22.47 -4.77 9.95
N GLY A 55 -21.58 -5.15 10.86
CA GLY A 55 -21.87 -6.06 11.98
C GLY A 55 -22.06 -7.53 11.59
N ARG A 56 -21.89 -7.90 10.31
CA ARG A 56 -22.06 -9.28 9.81
C ARG A 56 -20.82 -9.82 9.13
N THR A 57 -20.32 -9.08 8.16
CA THR A 57 -19.11 -9.41 7.39
C THR A 57 -18.11 -8.25 7.36
N LEU A 58 -18.48 -7.09 7.94
CA LEU A 58 -17.64 -5.92 8.13
C LEU A 58 -17.82 -5.35 9.54
N GLU A 59 -16.71 -5.09 10.22
CA GLU A 59 -16.64 -4.30 11.45
C GLU A 59 -15.67 -3.13 11.27
N VAL A 60 -16.02 -1.98 11.84
CA VAL A 60 -15.14 -0.81 11.85
C VAL A 60 -14.36 -0.77 13.16
N ARG A 61 -13.04 -0.56 13.08
CA ARG A 61 -12.15 -0.45 14.25
C ARG A 61 -11.22 0.75 14.13
N GLN A 62 -10.82 1.32 15.26
CA GLN A 62 -9.77 2.34 15.26
C GLN A 62 -8.40 1.67 15.10
N LEU A 63 -7.56 2.21 14.23
CA LEU A 63 -6.15 1.84 14.12
C LEU A 63 -5.40 3.01 13.48
N ASP A 64 -4.46 3.59 14.23
CA ASP A 64 -3.44 4.48 13.69
C ASP A 64 -2.15 3.68 13.42
N VAL A 65 -1.68 3.68 12.17
CA VAL A 65 -0.46 2.95 11.78
C VAL A 65 0.82 3.55 12.36
N ARG A 66 0.75 4.78 12.89
CA ARG A 66 1.86 5.46 13.56
C ARG A 66 1.99 5.09 15.04
N ASP A 67 0.95 4.49 15.63
CA ASP A 67 0.90 4.16 17.05
C ASP A 67 0.86 2.64 17.27
N GLU A 68 1.95 2.09 17.84
CA GLU A 68 2.07 0.68 18.17
C GLU A 68 1.00 0.20 19.16
N THR A 69 0.56 1.07 20.08
CA THR A 69 -0.50 0.76 21.05
C THR A 69 -1.85 0.64 20.35
N SER A 70 -2.13 1.54 19.41
CA SER A 70 -3.34 1.49 18.57
C SER A 70 -3.39 0.20 17.74
N ILE A 71 -2.28 -0.17 17.10
CA ILE A 71 -2.15 -1.42 16.33
C ILE A 71 -2.39 -2.63 17.22
N THR A 72 -1.69 -2.71 18.36
CA THR A 72 -1.81 -3.83 19.30
C THR A 72 -3.24 -3.95 19.82
N THR A 73 -3.85 -2.86 20.27
CA THR A 73 -5.23 -2.84 20.76
C THR A 73 -6.22 -3.34 19.71
N CYS A 74 -6.05 -2.92 18.46
CA CYS A 74 -6.90 -3.39 17.36
C CYS A 74 -6.72 -4.89 17.10
N VAL A 75 -5.49 -5.40 17.07
CA VAL A 75 -5.19 -6.82 16.82
C VAL A 75 -5.65 -7.70 17.99
N ASP A 76 -5.54 -7.20 19.22
CA ASP A 76 -5.98 -7.87 20.46
C ASP A 76 -7.49 -8.04 20.52
N GLY A 77 -8.22 -7.09 19.95
CA GLY A 77 -9.67 -7.14 19.80
C GLY A 77 -10.17 -8.10 18.71
N LEU A 78 -9.28 -8.68 17.88
CA LEU A 78 -9.67 -9.65 16.86
C LEU A 78 -9.87 -11.05 17.47
N PRO A 79 -10.85 -11.84 16.98
CA PRO A 79 -11.00 -13.23 17.38
C PRO A 79 -9.69 -14.02 17.22
N ASP A 80 -9.25 -14.66 18.30
CA ASP A 80 -8.00 -15.43 18.38
C ASP A 80 -6.73 -14.63 17.99
N ARG A 81 -6.76 -13.29 18.03
CA ARG A 81 -5.71 -12.41 17.45
C ARG A 81 -5.33 -12.83 16.03
N ARG A 82 -6.31 -13.34 15.27
CA ARG A 82 -6.08 -13.97 13.97
C ARG A 82 -6.27 -12.97 12.85
N VAL A 83 -5.22 -12.78 12.06
CA VAL A 83 -5.27 -12.11 10.75
C VAL A 83 -4.90 -13.12 9.66
N ASP A 84 -5.84 -13.43 8.76
CA ASP A 84 -5.56 -14.27 7.59
C ASP A 84 -5.10 -13.46 6.38
N VAL A 85 -5.59 -12.23 6.27
CA VAL A 85 -5.24 -11.28 5.21
C VAL A 85 -4.96 -9.92 5.85
N LEU A 86 -3.77 -9.39 5.64
CA LEU A 86 -3.45 -7.98 5.91
C LEU A 86 -3.49 -7.23 4.58
N ILE A 87 -4.25 -6.14 4.51
CA ILE A 87 -4.17 -5.15 3.42
C ILE A 87 -3.64 -3.83 4.00
N SER A 88 -2.37 -3.54 3.75
CA SER A 88 -1.77 -2.27 4.10
C SER A 88 -2.06 -1.25 3.00
N ASN A 89 -2.93 -0.30 3.32
CA ASN A 89 -3.43 0.70 2.37
C ASN A 89 -3.34 2.14 2.93
N ALA A 90 -3.14 2.32 4.23
CA ALA A 90 -3.05 3.65 4.81
C ALA A 90 -1.84 4.39 4.22
N GLY A 91 -2.05 5.61 3.75
CA GLY A 91 -0.99 6.43 3.19
C GLY A 91 -1.39 7.89 3.04
N VAL A 92 -0.38 8.75 2.98
CA VAL A 92 -0.48 10.19 2.74
C VAL A 92 0.46 10.59 1.60
N GLY A 93 0.10 11.64 0.88
CA GLY A 93 0.94 12.24 -0.14
C GLY A 93 1.64 13.49 0.38
N LEU A 94 2.68 13.90 -0.33
CA LEU A 94 3.35 15.18 -0.16
C LEU A 94 3.88 15.59 -1.54
N ARG A 95 3.61 16.83 -1.94
CA ARG A 95 3.98 17.37 -3.24
C ARG A 95 4.45 18.80 -3.11
N GLY A 96 5.50 19.14 -3.85
CA GLY A 96 6.08 20.47 -3.89
C GLY A 96 7.59 20.45 -4.08
N PRO A 97 8.22 21.62 -4.23
CA PRO A 97 9.67 21.76 -4.11
C PRO A 97 10.16 21.17 -2.78
N ILE A 98 11.31 20.52 -2.80
CA ILE A 98 11.81 19.78 -1.63
C ILE A 98 12.26 20.74 -0.52
N GLU A 99 12.80 21.89 -0.90
CA GLU A 99 13.24 22.98 -0.03
C GLU A 99 12.05 23.72 0.64
N SER A 100 10.85 23.61 0.07
CA SER A 100 9.61 24.18 0.64
C SER A 100 8.86 23.20 1.56
N GLN A 101 9.36 21.97 1.71
CA GLN A 101 8.76 20.96 2.58
C GLN A 101 9.50 20.88 3.92
N SER A 102 8.77 20.81 5.02
CA SER A 102 9.39 20.67 6.33
C SER A 102 9.88 19.24 6.59
N MET A 103 10.98 19.09 7.31
CA MET A 103 11.45 17.77 7.77
C MET A 103 10.42 17.02 8.62
N GLU A 104 9.52 17.73 9.29
CA GLU A 104 8.44 17.13 10.07
C GLU A 104 7.42 16.44 9.15
N GLU A 105 6.97 17.10 8.09
CA GLU A 105 6.06 16.53 7.09
C GLU A 105 6.67 15.31 6.40
N MET A 106 7.95 15.42 6.01
CA MET A 106 8.68 14.32 5.38
C MET A 106 8.76 13.09 6.30
N ARG A 107 9.07 13.30 7.58
CA ARG A 107 9.10 12.24 8.59
C ARG A 107 7.72 11.65 8.81
N ALA A 108 6.67 12.48 8.93
CA ALA A 108 5.30 12.02 9.13
C ALA A 108 4.79 11.19 7.95
N LEU A 109 5.17 11.55 6.71
CA LEU A 109 4.86 10.78 5.52
C LEU A 109 5.53 9.40 5.56
N MET A 110 6.83 9.35 5.81
CA MET A 110 7.56 8.08 5.91
C MET A 110 7.05 7.22 7.07
N ASP A 111 6.71 7.86 8.19
CA ASP A 111 6.18 7.22 9.38
C ASP A 111 4.82 6.54 9.11
N THR A 112 3.98 7.20 8.31
CA THR A 112 2.66 6.66 7.91
C THR A 112 2.80 5.59 6.83
N ASN A 113 3.44 5.92 5.71
CA ASN A 113 3.43 5.10 4.50
C ASN A 113 4.30 3.85 4.68
N PHE A 114 5.54 4.03 5.14
CA PHE A 114 6.52 2.97 5.22
C PHE A 114 6.56 2.32 6.61
N PHE A 115 6.88 3.09 7.66
CA PHE A 115 7.01 2.51 9.00
C PHE A 115 5.67 2.02 9.54
N GLY A 116 4.54 2.56 9.09
CA GLY A 116 3.21 2.03 9.36
C GLY A 116 3.04 0.57 8.92
N LEU A 117 3.44 0.23 7.69
CA LEU A 117 3.49 -1.16 7.23
C LEU A 117 4.43 -2.01 8.09
N VAL A 118 5.62 -1.49 8.42
CA VAL A 118 6.60 -2.21 9.23
C VAL A 118 6.02 -2.58 10.60
N ARG A 119 5.36 -1.64 11.29
CA ARG A 119 4.73 -1.89 12.60
C ARG A 119 3.60 -2.90 12.50
N LEU A 120 2.73 -2.77 11.50
CA LEU A 120 1.65 -3.73 11.25
C LEU A 120 2.20 -5.16 11.06
N LEU A 121 3.25 -5.30 10.25
CA LEU A 121 3.87 -6.60 10.01
C LEU A 121 4.55 -7.16 11.26
N LYS A 122 5.23 -6.33 12.06
CA LYS A 122 5.80 -6.77 13.34
C LYS A 122 4.72 -7.40 14.23
N GLU A 123 3.52 -6.82 14.24
CA GLU A 123 2.39 -7.33 15.03
C GLU A 123 1.78 -8.62 14.45
N VAL A 124 1.45 -8.65 13.15
CA VAL A 124 0.64 -9.75 12.59
C VAL A 124 1.46 -10.93 12.05
N LEU A 125 2.70 -10.69 11.59
CA LEU A 125 3.52 -11.67 10.90
C LEU A 125 3.89 -12.88 11.80
N PRO A 126 4.22 -12.72 13.11
CA PRO A 126 4.48 -13.86 13.99
C PRO A 126 3.33 -14.87 14.03
N GLY A 127 2.09 -14.38 14.11
CA GLY A 127 0.88 -15.21 14.08
C GLY A 127 0.70 -15.94 12.75
N MET A 128 0.89 -15.24 11.63
CA MET A 128 0.84 -15.84 10.28
C MET A 128 1.90 -16.94 10.11
N LYS A 129 3.14 -16.68 10.56
CA LYS A 129 4.25 -17.65 10.49
C LYS A 129 4.00 -18.91 11.31
N ARG A 130 3.46 -18.78 12.53
CA ARG A 130 3.10 -19.94 13.37
C ARG A 130 2.06 -20.83 12.69
N ARG A 131 1.04 -20.22 12.07
CA ARG A 131 -0.01 -20.94 11.33
C ARG A 131 0.43 -21.43 9.95
N ARG A 132 1.60 -20.98 9.47
CA ARG A 132 2.11 -21.19 8.10
C ARG A 132 1.07 -20.89 7.02
N ARG A 133 0.29 -19.83 7.24
CA ARG A 133 -0.80 -19.39 6.37
C ARG A 133 -1.11 -17.92 6.63
N GLY A 134 -1.13 -17.15 5.57
CA GLY A 134 -1.47 -15.72 5.60
C GLY A 134 -1.22 -15.08 4.24
N ARG A 135 -1.95 -14.00 3.96
CA ARG A 135 -1.72 -13.15 2.79
C ARG A 135 -1.46 -11.72 3.23
N ILE A 136 -0.45 -11.11 2.63
CA ILE A 136 -0.11 -9.71 2.83
C ILE A 136 -0.28 -9.04 1.48
N VAL A 137 -1.13 -8.01 1.44
CA VAL A 137 -1.32 -7.16 0.28
C VAL A 137 -0.92 -5.75 0.67
N VAL A 138 -0.08 -5.12 -0.14
CA VAL A 138 0.33 -3.73 0.05
C VAL A 138 -0.15 -2.93 -1.14
N ILE A 139 -0.92 -1.88 -0.87
CA ILE A 139 -1.31 -0.90 -1.88
C ILE A 139 -0.18 0.12 -1.96
N SER A 140 0.53 0.09 -3.08
CA SER A 140 1.61 1.03 -3.41
C SER A 140 1.09 2.06 -4.44
N GLY A 141 1.89 2.40 -5.45
CA GLY A 141 1.47 3.13 -6.64
C GLY A 141 2.55 3.06 -7.72
N VAL A 142 2.24 3.59 -8.91
CA VAL A 142 3.22 3.69 -10.02
C VAL A 142 4.48 4.50 -9.64
N LEU A 143 4.38 5.39 -8.63
CA LEU A 143 5.54 6.10 -8.07
C LEU A 143 6.47 5.21 -7.23
N GLY A 144 6.17 3.92 -7.06
CA GLY A 144 7.08 2.94 -6.48
C GLY A 144 8.11 2.37 -7.46
N ILE A 145 7.95 2.65 -8.77
CA ILE A 145 8.82 2.14 -9.83
C ILE A 145 9.43 3.24 -10.70
N GLN A 146 8.97 4.49 -10.59
CA GLN A 146 9.56 5.64 -11.28
C GLN A 146 9.45 6.92 -10.46
N GLY A 147 10.44 7.80 -10.63
CA GLY A 147 10.42 9.14 -10.06
C GLY A 147 9.50 10.08 -10.83
N VAL A 148 8.81 10.95 -10.11
CA VAL A 148 7.96 12.01 -10.68
C VAL A 148 8.34 13.34 -10.03
N LEU A 149 8.47 14.38 -10.87
CA LEU A 149 8.82 15.73 -10.46
C LEU A 149 7.94 16.21 -9.28
N PHE A 150 8.56 16.85 -8.28
CA PHE A 150 7.93 17.39 -7.07
C PHE A 150 7.20 16.36 -6.19
N ASN A 151 7.45 15.06 -6.38
CA ASN A 151 6.90 13.99 -5.55
C ASN A 151 8.03 13.24 -4.81
N ASP A 152 9.15 13.90 -4.54
CA ASP A 152 10.42 13.28 -4.17
C ASP A 152 10.30 12.34 -2.96
N VAL A 153 9.76 12.84 -1.85
CA VAL A 153 9.61 12.09 -0.60
C VAL A 153 8.48 11.06 -0.68
N TYR A 154 7.38 11.40 -1.37
CA TYR A 154 6.29 10.45 -1.59
C TYR A 154 6.74 9.26 -2.43
N THR A 155 7.44 9.52 -3.53
CA THR A 155 8.10 8.53 -4.40
C THR A 155 9.05 7.66 -3.58
N ALA A 156 9.94 8.28 -2.79
CA ALA A 156 10.86 7.54 -1.92
C ALA A 156 10.12 6.58 -0.98
N SER A 157 8.98 6.99 -0.41
CA SER A 157 8.15 6.11 0.43
C SER A 157 7.56 4.93 -0.32
N GLN A 158 7.16 5.10 -1.59
CA GLN A 158 6.62 4.03 -2.42
C GLN A 158 7.71 3.05 -2.87
N PHE A 159 8.89 3.55 -3.25
CA PHE A 159 10.07 2.70 -3.52
C PHE A 159 10.49 1.90 -2.27
N ALA A 160 10.43 2.52 -1.08
CA ALA A 160 10.73 1.83 0.16
C ALA A 160 9.76 0.66 0.42
N LEU A 161 8.48 0.82 0.09
CA LEU A 161 7.49 -0.28 0.15
C LEU A 161 7.87 -1.42 -0.80
N GLU A 162 8.21 -1.11 -2.06
CA GLU A 162 8.58 -2.10 -3.07
C GLU A 162 9.79 -2.94 -2.65
N GLY A 163 10.91 -2.30 -2.30
CA GLY A 163 12.13 -3.01 -1.90
C GLY A 163 11.95 -3.81 -0.60
N PHE A 164 11.21 -3.26 0.35
CA PHE A 164 10.90 -3.95 1.60
C PHE A 164 10.00 -5.18 1.37
N CYS A 165 8.94 -5.04 0.58
CA CYS A 165 8.03 -6.14 0.26
C CYS A 165 8.71 -7.22 -0.57
N GLU A 166 9.61 -6.86 -1.50
CA GLU A 166 10.37 -7.82 -2.29
C GLU A 166 11.28 -8.68 -1.39
N SER A 167 11.98 -8.03 -0.47
CA SER A 167 12.81 -8.70 0.53
C SER A 167 11.98 -9.62 1.44
N LEU A 168 10.80 -9.16 1.87
CA LEU A 168 9.90 -9.94 2.71
C LEU A 168 9.29 -11.14 1.96
N ALA A 169 8.94 -10.97 0.68
CA ALA A 169 8.30 -12.01 -0.12
C ALA A 169 9.17 -13.27 -0.20
N VAL A 170 10.48 -13.09 -0.38
CA VAL A 170 11.48 -14.16 -0.33
C VAL A 170 11.41 -14.92 1.00
N GLN A 171 11.40 -14.21 2.13
CA GLN A 171 11.30 -14.84 3.45
C GLN A 171 9.94 -15.54 3.64
N ALA A 172 8.87 -14.92 3.17
CA ALA A 172 7.48 -15.37 3.31
C ALA A 172 7.23 -16.74 2.69
N LEU A 173 7.90 -17.07 1.58
CA LEU A 173 7.81 -18.38 0.92
C LEU A 173 8.13 -19.54 1.88
N ARG A 174 9.12 -19.37 2.76
CA ARG A 174 9.50 -20.42 3.73
C ARG A 174 8.39 -20.71 4.74
N PHE A 175 7.47 -19.78 4.95
CA PHE A 175 6.36 -19.88 5.90
C PHE A 175 5.02 -20.12 5.21
N ASN A 176 4.99 -20.40 3.90
CA ASN A 176 3.75 -20.57 3.14
C ASN A 176 2.82 -19.34 3.27
N LEU A 177 3.44 -18.16 3.21
CA LEU A 177 2.78 -16.87 3.19
C LEU A 177 2.95 -16.26 1.80
N THR A 178 1.97 -15.50 1.35
CA THR A 178 2.04 -14.77 0.08
C THR A 178 2.09 -13.28 0.34
N VAL A 179 3.00 -12.58 -0.32
CA VAL A 179 3.08 -11.12 -0.35
C VAL A 179 2.75 -10.68 -1.77
N SER A 180 1.83 -9.73 -1.92
CA SER A 180 1.52 -9.10 -3.20
C SER A 180 1.51 -7.58 -3.03
N VAL A 181 2.11 -6.88 -3.97
CA VAL A 181 2.10 -5.43 -4.08
C VAL A 181 1.19 -5.07 -5.25
N ILE A 182 0.14 -4.31 -4.95
CA ILE A 182 -0.74 -3.73 -5.94
C ILE A 182 -0.22 -2.34 -6.25
N GLN A 183 -0.07 -2.03 -7.53
CA GLN A 183 0.40 -0.76 -8.05
C GLN A 183 -0.75 -0.08 -8.80
N PRO A 184 -1.63 0.64 -8.08
CA PRO A 184 -2.58 1.49 -8.75
C PRO A 184 -1.85 2.53 -9.60
N GLY A 185 -2.41 2.77 -10.78
CA GLY A 185 -2.15 4.00 -11.50
C GLY A 185 -2.88 5.17 -10.82
N PRO A 186 -3.21 6.21 -11.58
CA PRO A 186 -4.00 7.32 -11.08
C PRO A 186 -5.40 6.85 -10.62
N VAL A 187 -5.80 7.16 -9.38
CA VAL A 187 -7.11 6.75 -8.83
C VAL A 187 -7.94 7.97 -8.40
N LEU A 188 -9.18 8.02 -8.87
CA LEU A 188 -10.15 9.06 -8.56
C LEU A 188 -10.62 8.92 -7.10
N THR A 189 -9.89 9.56 -6.19
CA THR A 189 -10.19 9.58 -4.76
C THR A 189 -9.93 10.97 -4.17
N LEU A 190 -10.39 11.18 -2.93
CA LEU A 190 -10.07 12.39 -2.17
C LEU A 190 -8.57 12.58 -1.90
N PHE A 191 -7.75 11.52 -2.07
CA PHE A 191 -6.29 11.60 -1.88
C PHE A 191 -5.68 12.66 -2.81
N GLU A 192 -5.96 12.56 -4.11
CA GLU A 192 -5.40 13.47 -5.12
C GLU A 192 -5.82 14.91 -4.91
N ARG A 193 -7.12 15.13 -4.69
CA ARG A 193 -7.65 16.46 -4.42
C ARG A 193 -6.99 17.04 -3.18
N LYS A 194 -6.91 16.28 -2.08
CA LYS A 194 -6.29 16.75 -0.84
C LYS A 194 -4.83 17.16 -1.07
N VAL A 195 -4.04 16.29 -1.69
CA VAL A 195 -2.61 16.56 -1.93
C VAL A 195 -2.42 17.74 -2.88
N TYR A 196 -3.29 17.90 -3.88
CA TYR A 196 -3.28 19.07 -4.77
C TYR A 196 -3.63 20.36 -4.02
N ASP A 197 -4.69 20.35 -3.20
CA ASP A 197 -5.11 21.53 -2.42
C ASP A 197 -4.01 21.95 -1.44
N GLU A 198 -3.35 21.00 -0.76
CA GLU A 198 -2.19 21.26 0.10
C GLU A 198 -1.01 21.85 -0.70
N ALA A 199 -0.73 21.32 -1.89
CA ALA A 199 0.35 21.79 -2.76
C ALA A 199 0.13 23.23 -3.28
N VAL A 200 -1.12 23.61 -3.57
CA VAL A 200 -1.48 24.97 -4.01
C VAL A 200 -1.30 26.00 -2.90
N GLN A 201 -1.46 25.60 -1.64
CA GLN A 201 -1.33 26.48 -0.46
C GLN A 201 0.07 26.46 0.16
N MET A 202 1.03 25.76 -0.45
CA MET A 202 2.38 25.63 0.07
C MET A 202 3.10 26.99 0.10
N ASP A 203 3.83 27.25 1.19
CA ASP A 203 4.74 28.40 1.26
C ASP A 203 5.98 28.10 0.40
N LEU A 204 6.18 28.93 -0.62
CA LEU A 204 7.28 28.79 -1.58
C LEU A 204 8.42 29.79 -1.35
N SER A 205 8.42 30.50 -0.21
CA SER A 205 9.41 31.54 0.09
C SER A 205 10.86 31.04 0.16
N GLU A 206 11.07 29.76 0.46
CA GLU A 206 12.38 29.11 0.51
C GLU A 206 12.87 28.61 -0.88
N ALA A 207 11.99 28.56 -1.88
CA ALA A 207 12.35 28.13 -3.23
C ALA A 207 12.80 29.32 -4.10
N ASP A 208 13.73 29.07 -5.02
CA ASP A 208 14.14 30.07 -5.99
C ASP A 208 13.06 30.28 -7.07
N GLN A 209 13.12 31.42 -7.78
CA GLN A 209 12.08 31.79 -8.76
C GLN A 209 11.94 30.79 -9.91
N GLU A 210 13.01 30.15 -10.37
CA GLU A 210 12.94 29.15 -11.44
C GLU A 210 12.17 27.92 -10.97
N THR A 211 12.45 27.45 -9.75
CA THR A 211 11.71 26.35 -9.12
C THR A 211 10.24 26.70 -8.89
N VAL A 212 9.94 27.91 -8.41
CA VAL A 212 8.57 28.40 -8.25
C VAL A 212 7.83 28.43 -9.58
N ASP A 213 8.45 28.92 -10.65
CA ASP A 213 7.84 28.98 -11.98
C ASP A 213 7.61 27.58 -12.54
N LEU A 214 8.57 26.66 -12.38
CA LEU A 214 8.44 25.26 -12.78
C LEU A 214 7.29 24.57 -12.02
N PHE A 215 7.20 24.79 -10.71
CA PHE A 215 6.16 24.20 -9.89
C PHE A 215 4.76 24.75 -10.21
N THR A 216 4.61 26.08 -10.26
CA THR A 216 3.30 26.72 -10.42
C THR A 216 2.81 26.70 -11.87
N ASN A 217 3.65 27.15 -12.81
CA ASN A 217 3.24 27.37 -14.20
C ASN A 217 3.29 26.10 -15.05
N THR A 218 4.09 25.11 -14.63
CA THR A 218 4.19 23.81 -15.34
C THR A 218 3.53 22.70 -14.55
N TYR A 219 4.01 22.38 -13.36
CA TYR A 219 3.54 21.19 -12.64
C TYR A 219 2.08 21.30 -12.18
N LEU A 220 1.74 22.32 -11.37
CA LEU A 220 0.38 22.50 -10.85
C LEU A 220 -0.63 22.73 -11.96
N LYS A 221 -0.32 23.59 -12.94
CA LYS A 221 -1.20 23.85 -14.10
C LYS A 221 -1.54 22.58 -14.88
N ASN A 222 -0.57 21.69 -15.10
CA ASN A 222 -0.80 20.42 -15.80
C ASN A 222 -1.53 19.39 -14.94
N ASN A 223 -1.46 19.50 -13.62
CA ASN A 223 -2.18 18.65 -12.67
C ASN A 223 -3.54 19.22 -12.22
N GLN A 224 -3.89 20.46 -12.59
CA GLN A 224 -5.10 21.17 -12.17
C GLN A 224 -6.40 20.47 -12.61
N GLN A 225 -6.38 19.76 -13.74
CA GLN A 225 -7.54 18.98 -14.21
C GLN A 225 -7.64 17.60 -13.52
N GLY A 226 -6.76 17.29 -12.57
CA GLY A 226 -6.59 15.96 -12.00
C GLY A 226 -6.21 14.94 -13.08
N PHE A 227 -6.51 13.67 -12.83
CA PHE A 227 -6.24 12.59 -13.79
C PHE A 227 -7.26 12.49 -14.94
N GLY A 228 -8.26 13.38 -14.97
CA GLY A 228 -9.29 13.41 -16.01
C GLY A 228 -9.94 12.03 -16.29
N PRO A 229 -10.31 11.72 -17.54
CA PRO A 229 -10.93 10.44 -17.91
C PRO A 229 -9.98 9.22 -17.85
N HIS A 230 -8.71 9.42 -17.46
CA HIS A 230 -7.69 8.36 -17.42
C HIS A 230 -7.50 7.77 -16.02
N GLY A 231 -8.11 8.36 -15.00
CA GLY A 231 -8.10 7.82 -13.63
C GLY A 231 -9.00 6.60 -13.50
N GLN A 232 -8.54 5.59 -12.76
CA GLN A 232 -9.36 4.47 -12.34
C GLN A 232 -10.22 4.84 -11.13
N THR A 233 -11.33 4.14 -10.97
CA THR A 233 -12.13 4.19 -9.75
C THR A 233 -11.49 3.35 -8.64
N ALA A 234 -11.74 3.72 -7.38
CA ALA A 234 -11.36 2.89 -6.23
C ALA A 234 -11.97 1.48 -6.30
N GLU A 235 -13.15 1.36 -6.93
CA GLU A 235 -13.85 0.09 -7.11
C GLU A 235 -13.14 -0.85 -8.08
N GLU A 236 -12.56 -0.32 -9.17
CA GLU A 236 -11.75 -1.12 -10.11
C GLU A 236 -10.50 -1.69 -9.43
N VAL A 237 -9.83 -0.88 -8.61
CA VAL A 237 -8.69 -1.32 -7.79
C VAL A 237 -9.13 -2.39 -6.77
N ALA A 238 -10.28 -2.19 -6.13
CA ALA A 238 -10.82 -3.16 -5.16
C ALA A 238 -11.17 -4.50 -5.83
N GLN A 239 -11.81 -4.46 -7.01
CA GLN A 239 -12.15 -5.64 -7.78
C GLN A 239 -10.90 -6.37 -8.28
N HIS A 240 -9.87 -5.63 -8.72
CA HIS A 240 -8.58 -6.22 -9.09
C HIS A 240 -7.94 -6.92 -7.89
N THR A 241 -7.86 -6.24 -6.73
CA THR A 241 -7.26 -6.78 -5.51
C THR A 241 -7.99 -8.04 -5.03
N LEU A 242 -9.32 -8.07 -5.09
CA LEU A 242 -10.10 -9.28 -4.77
C LEU A 242 -9.72 -10.48 -5.66
N LYS A 243 -9.47 -10.26 -6.96
CA LYS A 243 -8.99 -11.33 -7.85
C LYS A 243 -7.65 -11.86 -7.36
N ILE A 244 -6.68 -11.00 -7.07
CA ILE A 244 -5.36 -11.40 -6.56
C ILE A 244 -5.49 -12.17 -5.22
N LEU A 245 -6.33 -11.69 -4.31
CA LEU A 245 -6.58 -12.34 -3.02
C LEU A 245 -7.19 -13.74 -3.12
N THR A 246 -7.87 -14.05 -4.22
CA THR A 246 -8.56 -15.32 -4.44
C THR A 246 -7.80 -16.30 -5.33
N MET A 247 -6.71 -15.86 -5.99
CA MET A 247 -5.81 -16.72 -6.75
C MET A 247 -5.09 -17.73 -5.83
N ALA A 248 -4.87 -18.96 -6.30
CA ALA A 248 -4.11 -19.96 -5.55
C ALA A 248 -2.65 -19.52 -5.37
N ASP A 249 -2.02 -19.08 -6.46
CA ASP A 249 -0.64 -18.57 -6.51
C ASP A 249 -0.66 -17.14 -7.07
N PRO A 250 -0.84 -16.12 -6.21
CA PRO A 250 -0.91 -14.74 -6.66
C PRO A 250 0.48 -14.23 -7.07
N PRO A 251 0.56 -13.42 -8.15
CA PRO A 251 1.79 -12.74 -8.52
C PRO A 251 2.25 -11.76 -7.43
N PHE A 252 3.57 -11.51 -7.39
CA PHE A 252 4.17 -10.59 -6.42
C PHE A 252 3.79 -9.13 -6.72
N ARG A 253 3.97 -8.63 -7.95
CA ARG A 253 3.54 -7.29 -8.35
C ARG A 253 2.38 -7.32 -9.32
N GLN A 254 1.44 -6.40 -9.18
CA GLN A 254 0.34 -6.23 -10.11
C GLN A 254 -0.03 -4.77 -10.30
N ARG A 255 0.10 -4.30 -11.55
CA ARG A 255 -0.45 -3.02 -12.00
C ARG A 255 -1.94 -3.13 -12.26
N THR A 256 -2.71 -2.12 -11.87
CA THR A 256 -4.17 -2.11 -12.08
C THR A 256 -4.56 -1.44 -13.39
N ASP A 257 -3.73 -0.56 -13.94
CA ASP A 257 -3.91 0.09 -15.23
C ASP A 257 -3.66 -0.90 -16.38
N ARG A 258 -4.69 -1.13 -17.20
CA ARG A 258 -4.60 -2.01 -18.38
C ARG A 258 -3.90 -1.37 -19.59
N ASN A 259 -3.59 -0.06 -19.57
CA ASN A 259 -3.26 0.72 -20.77
C ASN A 259 -1.81 1.20 -20.91
N THR A 260 -0.89 0.90 -20.00
CA THR A 260 0.50 1.38 -20.11
C THR A 260 1.39 0.52 -21.02
N ARG A 261 0.84 -0.48 -21.71
CA ARG A 261 1.53 -1.05 -22.90
C ARG A 261 1.39 -0.17 -24.16
N GLN A 262 0.74 0.99 -24.10
CA GLN A 262 0.36 1.75 -25.30
C GLN A 262 0.32 3.28 -25.11
N GLN A 263 1.23 3.85 -24.30
CA GLN A 263 1.44 5.30 -24.25
C GLN A 263 2.88 5.69 -24.58
N ASP A 264 3.34 5.26 -25.77
CA ASP A 264 4.39 5.98 -26.49
C ASP A 264 3.78 7.27 -27.05
N ARG A 265 3.72 8.36 -26.27
CA ARG A 265 3.60 9.70 -26.85
C ARG A 265 4.99 10.28 -27.09
N PRO A 266 5.26 10.95 -28.22
CA PRO A 266 6.46 11.76 -28.35
C PRO A 266 6.35 12.94 -27.38
N GLY A 267 7.04 12.87 -26.24
CA GLY A 267 7.07 13.91 -25.20
C GLY A 267 6.72 13.43 -23.79
N ASP A 268 6.06 12.28 -23.64
CA ASP A 268 5.82 11.62 -22.36
C ASP A 268 6.97 10.64 -22.11
N THR A 269 7.98 11.03 -21.33
CA THR A 269 9.12 10.16 -20.98
C THR A 269 8.77 9.06 -19.97
N PHE A 270 7.48 8.74 -19.80
CA PHE A 270 6.93 7.89 -18.73
C PHE A 270 7.08 6.38 -18.96
N ASP A 271 7.67 5.94 -20.08
CA ASP A 271 8.01 4.54 -20.31
C ASP A 271 9.29 4.46 -21.15
N ARG A 272 10.45 4.69 -20.52
CA ARG A 272 11.68 4.05 -21.02
C ARG A 272 11.75 2.65 -20.40
N PRO A 273 12.15 1.61 -21.16
CA PRO A 273 12.37 0.26 -20.63
C PRO A 273 13.63 0.25 -19.75
N GLY A 274 13.56 0.90 -18.59
CA GLY A 274 14.56 0.82 -17.53
C GLY A 274 14.22 -0.37 -16.65
N LEU A 275 15.11 -1.37 -16.63
CA LEU A 275 15.08 -2.56 -15.76
C LEU A 275 13.69 -3.14 -15.50
N ASP A 276 13.37 -4.23 -16.21
CA ASP A 276 12.25 -5.10 -15.83
C ASP A 276 12.53 -5.67 -14.43
N HIS A 277 12.10 -4.94 -13.39
CA HIS A 277 12.30 -5.30 -11.98
C HIS A 277 11.75 -6.68 -11.67
N ASP A 278 10.73 -7.12 -12.42
CA ASP A 278 10.18 -8.47 -12.30
C ASP A 278 11.14 -9.53 -12.84
N GLN A 279 11.94 -9.25 -13.88
CA GLN A 279 13.00 -10.18 -14.33
C GLN A 279 14.07 -10.37 -13.26
N VAL A 280 14.54 -9.28 -12.64
CA VAL A 280 15.56 -9.35 -11.58
C VAL A 280 15.03 -10.10 -10.35
N TYR A 281 13.80 -9.80 -9.93
CA TYR A 281 13.13 -10.49 -8.84
C TYR A 281 12.92 -11.99 -9.14
N ASN A 282 12.40 -12.32 -10.33
CA ASN A 282 12.15 -13.71 -10.71
C ASN A 282 13.44 -14.53 -10.87
N ALA A 283 14.53 -13.91 -11.33
CA ALA A 283 15.85 -14.53 -11.36
C ALA A 283 16.34 -14.85 -9.92
N THR A 284 16.20 -13.89 -9.00
CA THR A 284 16.53 -14.07 -7.58
C THR A 284 15.69 -15.17 -6.94
N LEU A 285 14.37 -15.17 -7.15
CA LEU A 285 13.47 -16.23 -6.70
C LEU A 285 13.85 -17.61 -7.23
N SER A 286 14.21 -17.70 -8.51
CA SER A 286 14.59 -18.96 -9.15
C SER A 286 15.87 -19.54 -8.55
N LEU A 287 16.86 -18.68 -8.25
CA LEU A 287 18.08 -19.08 -7.55
C LEU A 287 17.76 -19.60 -6.13
N LEU A 288 16.93 -18.86 -5.38
CA LEU A 288 16.58 -19.21 -4.01
C LEU A 288 15.74 -20.49 -3.91
N LYS A 289 14.84 -20.75 -4.87
CA LYS A 289 14.08 -22.02 -4.94
C LYS A 289 14.99 -23.25 -5.15
N ARG A 290 16.18 -23.07 -5.75
CA ARG A 290 17.16 -24.15 -5.97
C ARG A 290 18.06 -24.41 -4.77
N LEU A 291 18.11 -23.50 -3.80
CA LEU A 291 18.91 -23.71 -2.59
C LEU A 291 18.33 -24.87 -1.77
N PRO A 292 19.16 -25.80 -1.26
CA PRO A 292 18.70 -26.86 -0.36
C PRO A 292 18.31 -26.24 0.98
N TRP A 293 17.03 -25.94 1.16
CA TRP A 293 16.46 -25.49 2.43
C TRP A 293 16.29 -26.67 3.41
N THR A 294 17.35 -27.44 3.62
CA THR A 294 17.38 -28.56 4.57
C THR A 294 17.09 -28.02 5.96
N ARG A 295 16.06 -28.57 6.61
CA ARG A 295 15.94 -28.51 8.07
C ARG A 295 17.18 -29.20 8.63
N HIS A 296 17.84 -28.58 9.62
CA HIS A 296 19.02 -29.07 10.34
C HIS A 296 20.38 -28.70 9.74
N LYS A 297 20.79 -27.45 9.94
CA LYS A 297 22.06 -27.10 10.61
C LYS A 297 21.84 -25.74 11.27
N THR A 298 21.69 -25.72 12.59
CA THR A 298 21.62 -24.48 13.37
C THR A 298 22.97 -23.81 13.21
N PHE A 299 23.02 -22.69 12.49
CA PHE A 299 24.22 -21.85 12.47
C PHE A 299 24.26 -21.17 13.84
N HIS A 300 25.13 -21.66 14.74
CA HIS A 300 25.35 -21.00 16.02
C HIS A 300 26.19 -19.75 15.77
N LEU A 301 25.56 -18.58 15.90
CA LEU A 301 26.30 -17.33 16.06
C LEU A 301 26.90 -17.35 17.47
N ASP A 302 28.21 -17.53 17.56
CA ASP A 302 28.93 -17.39 18.83
C ASP A 302 28.75 -15.94 19.31
N LYS A 303 28.03 -15.78 20.42
CA LYS A 303 27.74 -14.48 21.03
C LYS A 303 28.96 -13.77 21.63
N ASN A 304 30.15 -14.38 21.51
CA ASN A 304 31.41 -13.85 22.05
C ASN A 304 32.33 -13.22 21.00
N THR A 305 31.81 -12.85 19.83
CA THR A 305 32.60 -12.22 18.75
C THR A 305 32.06 -10.85 18.28
N LEU A 306 31.42 -10.11 19.19
CA LEU A 306 31.16 -8.67 19.04
C LEU A 306 31.68 -7.93 20.27
#